data_AF-A0A2E3NF40-F1
#
_entry.id   AF-A0A2E3NF40-F1
#
_cell.length_a   1.000
_cell.length_b   1.000
_cell.length_c   1.000
_cell.angle_alpha   90.00
_cell.angle_beta   90.00
_cell.angle_gamma   90.00
#
_symmetry.space_group_name_H-M   'P 1'
#
loop_
_entity.id
_entity.type
_entity.pdbx_description
1 polymer ?
#
loop_
_entity_poly.entity_id
_entity_poly.type
_entity_poly.pdbx_seq_one_letter_code
_entity_poly.pdbx_strand_id
1 'polypeptide(L)'
;MILRGLATLAIGGLLTLNFLLPSMKVVARGPENLVRSDLVSELAIGGSLPPLELMDLQGRTYTREDLLGHRVLLTFERSVDW
;
A
#
# COMPACT_ATOMS: atom_id res chain seq x y z
N MET A 1 -12.34 34.29 30.53
CA MET A 1 -11.14 34.48 29.67
C MET A 1 -10.24 33.24 29.58
N ILE A 2 -10.04 32.48 30.67
CA ILE A 2 -9.19 31.27 30.71
C ILE A 2 -9.57 30.21 29.65
N LEU A 3 -10.88 29.95 29.47
CA LEU A 3 -11.36 28.97 28.49
C LEU A 3 -10.97 29.31 27.04
N ARG A 4 -10.95 30.60 26.70
CA ARG A 4 -10.54 31.07 25.35
C ARG A 4 -9.05 30.85 25.13
N GLY A 5 -8.21 31.13 26.13
CA GLY A 5 -6.77 30.86 26.05
C GLY A 5 -6.45 29.37 25.89
N LEU A 6 -7.19 28.52 26.61
CA LEU A 6 -7.02 27.06 26.56
C LEU A 6 -7.47 26.49 25.20
N ALA A 7 -8.57 27.00 24.64
CA ALA A 7 -9.01 26.67 23.30
C ALA A 7 -7.99 27.08 22.22
N THR A 8 -7.40 28.29 22.34
CA THR A 8 -6.36 28.75 21.40
C THR A 8 -5.12 27.88 21.46
N LEU A 9 -4.68 27.46 22.65
CA LEU A 9 -3.55 26.55 22.82
C LEU A 9 -3.83 25.17 22.22
N ALA A 10 -5.02 24.61 22.43
CA ALA A 10 -5.41 23.32 21.87
C ALA A 10 -5.43 23.35 20.34
N ILE A 11 -6.02 24.39 19.74
CA ILE A 11 -6.06 24.56 18.28
C ILE A 11 -4.65 24.76 17.71
N GLY A 12 -3.82 25.58 18.36
CA GLY A 12 -2.44 25.79 17.95
C GLY A 12 -1.61 24.50 17.99
N GLY A 13 -1.78 23.68 19.03
CA GLY A 13 -1.16 22.37 19.15
C GLY A 13 -1.59 21.42 18.03
N LEU A 14 -2.90 21.35 17.73
CA LEU A 14 -3.44 20.52 16.66
C LEU A 14 -2.93 20.96 15.27
N LEU A 15 -2.86 22.26 15.00
CA LEU A 15 -2.31 22.78 13.74
C LEU A 15 -0.83 22.47 13.59
N THR A 16 -0.08 22.58 14.68
CA THR A 16 1.35 22.25 14.70
C THR A 16 1.58 20.77 14.43
N LEU A 17 0.80 19.88 15.07
CA LEU A 17 0.84 18.45 14.81
C LEU A 17 0.46 18.12 13.36
N ASN A 18 -0.58 18.74 12.82
CA ASN A 18 -1.00 18.53 11.44
C ASN A 18 0.11 18.90 10.43
N PHE A 19 0.92 19.91 10.74
CA PHE A 19 2.04 20.31 9.88
C PHE A 19 3.28 19.40 10.06
N LEU A 20 3.57 18.96 11.29
CA LEU A 20 4.78 18.19 11.59
C LEU A 20 4.65 16.69 11.30
N LEU A 21 3.50 16.08 11.60
CA LEU A 21 3.30 14.64 11.49
C LEU A 21 3.62 14.07 10.09
N PRO A 22 3.23 14.70 8.96
CA PRO A 22 3.56 14.19 7.63
C PRO A 22 5.07 14.11 7.33
N SER A 23 5.90 14.88 8.04
CA SER A 23 7.36 14.91 7.86
C SER A 23 8.11 14.01 8.84
N MET A 24 7.44 13.45 9.85
CA MET A 24 8.06 12.55 10.81
C MET A 24 8.15 11.15 10.21
N LYS A 25 9.35 10.56 10.18
CA LYS A 25 9.60 9.20 9.64
C LYS A 25 8.74 8.09 10.25
N VAL A 26 8.17 8.32 11.44
CA VAL A 26 7.29 7.39 12.17
C VAL A 26 5.86 7.38 11.60
N VAL A 27 5.42 8.46 10.95
CA VAL A 27 4.04 8.64 10.42
C VAL A 27 4.04 8.89 8.91
N ALA A 28 5.16 9.36 8.35
CA ALA A 28 5.36 9.52 6.93
C ALA A 28 5.25 8.16 6.25
N ARG A 29 4.27 8.02 5.35
CA ARG A 29 4.26 6.97 4.32
C ARG A 29 5.65 6.99 3.69
N GLY A 30 6.45 5.95 3.93
CA GLY A 30 7.80 5.87 3.36
C GLY A 30 7.73 6.14 1.86
N PRO A 31 8.71 6.85 1.27
CA PRO A 31 8.68 7.17 -0.15
C PRO A 31 8.57 5.87 -0.94
N GLU A 32 7.47 5.76 -1.68
CA GLU A 32 7.04 4.56 -2.43
C GLU A 32 8.15 4.08 -3.38
N ASN A 33 8.98 5.02 -3.84
CA ASN A 33 10.11 4.83 -4.73
C ASN A 33 11.32 4.10 -4.11
N LEU A 34 11.43 4.00 -2.78
CA LEU A 34 12.55 3.29 -2.13
C LEU A 34 12.29 1.80 -1.92
N VAL A 35 11.04 1.34 -2.07
CA VAL A 35 10.66 -0.07 -1.81
C VAL A 35 10.78 -0.95 -3.05
N ARG A 36 11.02 -0.37 -4.24
CA ARG A 36 10.93 -1.06 -5.53
C ARG A 36 12.16 -0.88 -6.44
N SER A 37 13.34 -0.56 -5.90
CA SER A 37 14.56 -0.41 -6.71
C SER A 37 15.12 -1.75 -7.23
N ASP A 38 14.61 -2.86 -6.71
CA ASP A 38 15.00 -4.24 -7.02
C ASP A 38 14.09 -4.92 -8.06
N LEU A 39 12.95 -4.29 -8.41
CA LEU A 39 11.99 -4.84 -9.36
C LEU A 39 12.20 -4.23 -10.75
N VAL A 40 12.77 -5.04 -11.64
CA VAL A 40 12.78 -4.74 -13.07
C VAL A 40 11.34 -4.80 -13.59
N SER A 41 10.68 -3.64 -13.68
CA SER A 41 9.34 -3.51 -14.25
C SER A 41 9.41 -3.49 -15.79
N GLU A 42 9.82 -4.58 -16.41
CA GLU A 42 9.64 -4.75 -17.85
C GLU A 42 8.26 -5.36 -18.10
N LEU A 43 7.49 -4.73 -18.99
CA LEU A 43 6.18 -5.22 -19.40
C LEU A 43 6.38 -6.45 -20.28
N ALA A 44 6.32 -7.64 -19.67
CA ALA A 44 6.52 -8.92 -20.36
C ALA A 44 5.27 -9.35 -21.14
N ILE A 45 5.03 -8.72 -22.30
CA ILE A 45 3.93 -9.10 -23.22
C ILE A 45 4.33 -10.33 -24.04
N GLY A 46 3.43 -11.30 -24.17
CA GLY A 46 3.62 -12.51 -24.98
C GLY A 46 4.47 -13.60 -24.31
N GLY A 47 5.00 -13.32 -23.11
CA GLY A 47 5.63 -14.33 -22.27
C GLY A 47 4.60 -15.32 -21.74
N SER A 48 5.06 -16.52 -21.44
CA SER A 48 4.25 -17.47 -20.69
C SER A 48 4.04 -16.97 -19.26
N LEU A 49 2.85 -17.20 -18.70
CA LEU A 49 2.60 -17.01 -17.27
C LEU A 49 3.65 -17.81 -16.47
N PRO A 50 4.38 -17.21 -15.52
CA PRO A 50 5.33 -17.94 -14.70
C PRO A 50 4.61 -18.94 -13.78
N PRO A 51 5.34 -19.92 -13.23
CA PRO A 51 4.80 -20.74 -12.14
C PRO A 51 4.31 -19.82 -11.00
N LEU A 52 3.08 -20.03 -10.56
CA LEU A 52 2.47 -19.29 -9.47
C LEU A 52 1.52 -20.19 -8.70
N GLU A 53 1.34 -19.86 -7.42
CA GLU A 53 0.36 -20.44 -6.54
C GLU A 53 -0.40 -19.29 -5.87
N LEU A 54 -1.72 -19.23 -6.07
CA LEU A 54 -2.61 -18.22 -5.49
C LEU A 54 -3.62 -18.91 -4.60
N MET A 55 -3.84 -18.37 -3.41
CA MET A 55 -4.87 -18.87 -2.50
C MET A 55 -6.07 -17.92 -2.53
N ASP A 56 -7.27 -18.46 -2.69
CA ASP A 56 -8.50 -17.68 -2.58
C ASP A 56 -8.89 -17.42 -1.12
N LEU A 57 -9.95 -16.63 -0.93
CA LEU A 57 -10.47 -16.29 0.40
C LEU A 57 -11.12 -17.49 1.12
N GLN A 58 -11.36 -18.59 0.41
CA GLN A 58 -11.90 -19.84 0.95
C GLN A 58 -10.78 -20.86 1.26
N GLY A 59 -9.51 -20.50 1.01
CA GLY A 59 -8.35 -21.35 1.24
C GLY A 59 -8.06 -22.35 0.11
N ARG A 60 -8.73 -22.24 -1.05
CA ARG A 60 -8.42 -23.05 -2.22
C ARG A 60 -7.19 -22.49 -2.93
N THR A 61 -6.25 -23.36 -3.25
CA THR A 61 -5.07 -23.03 -4.05
C THR A 61 -5.39 -23.17 -5.54
N TYR A 62 -4.91 -22.21 -6.32
CA TYR A 62 -4.93 -22.16 -7.78
C TYR A 62 -3.49 -22.14 -8.28
N THR A 63 -3.15 -23.02 -9.20
CA THR A 63 -1.83 -23.03 -9.86
C THR A 63 -1.88 -22.37 -11.22
N ARG A 64 -0.71 -22.20 -11.85
CA ARG A 64 -0.61 -21.75 -13.24
C ARG A 64 -1.51 -22.57 -14.17
N GLU A 65 -1.50 -23.88 -14.04
CA GLU A 65 -2.24 -24.81 -14.91
C GLU A 65 -3.76 -24.60 -14.81
N ASP A 66 -4.26 -24.28 -13.61
CA ASP A 66 -5.67 -23.96 -13.39
C ASP A 66 -6.12 -22.65 -14.07
N LEU A 67 -5.17 -21.74 -14.31
CA LEU A 67 -5.44 -20.43 -14.95
C LEU A 67 -5.23 -20.46 -16.46
N LEU A 68 -4.47 -21.42 -16.98
CA LEU A 68 -4.23 -21.58 -18.41
C LEU A 68 -5.51 -21.96 -19.15
N GLY A 69 -5.72 -21.40 -20.34
CA GLY A 69 -6.94 -21.61 -21.13
C GLY A 69 -8.10 -20.69 -20.76
N HIS A 70 -7.99 -19.92 -19.68
CA HIS A 70 -8.96 -18.92 -19.27
C HIS A 70 -8.45 -17.49 -19.53
N ARG A 71 -9.38 -16.56 -19.81
CA ARG A 71 -9.06 -15.13 -19.82
C ARG A 71 -9.11 -14.61 -18.39
N VAL A 72 -7.95 -14.45 -17.78
CA VAL A 72 -7.79 -14.07 -16.37
C VAL A 72 -7.24 -12.65 -16.28
N LEU A 73 -7.80 -11.85 -15.38
CA LEU A 73 -7.26 -10.55 -14.97
C LEU A 73 -6.61 -10.71 -13.59
N LEU A 74 -5.30 -10.52 -13.52
CA LEU A 74 -4.55 -10.52 -12.25
C LEU A 74 -4.32 -9.07 -11.82
N THR A 75 -4.92 -8.69 -10.70
CA THR A 75 -4.72 -7.38 -10.08
C THR A 75 -3.94 -7.55 -8.78
N PHE A 76 -2.79 -6.88 -8.68
CA PHE A 76 -2.02 -6.84 -7.44
C PHE A 76 -2.45 -5.61 -6.65
N GLU A 77 -3.34 -5.81 -5.69
CA GLU A 77 -3.69 -4.77 -4.72
C GLU A 77 -2.72 -4.84 -3.53
N ARG A 78 -2.27 -3.68 -3.06
CA ARG A 78 -1.52 -3.59 -1.81
C ARG A 78 -2.52 -3.63 -0.66
N SER A 79 -2.54 -4.71 0.13
CA SER A 79 -3.15 -4.60 1.47
C SER A 79 -2.26 -3.66 2.29
N VAL A 80 -2.85 -2.57 2.76
CA VAL A 80 -2.21 -1.69 3.73
C VAL A 80 -2.73 -2.18 5.07
N ASP A 81 -2.05 -3.17 5.63
CA ASP A 81 -2.27 -3.56 7.03
C ASP A 81 -1.80 -2.37 7.88
N TRP A 82 -2.75 -1.78 8.59
CA TRP A 82 -2.60 -0.61 9.45
C TRP A 82 -2.15 -1.01 10.86
#